data_AF-A0A644TI47-F1
#
_entry.id   AF-A0A644TI47-F1
#
_cell.length_a   1.000
_cell.length_b   1.000
_cell.length_c   1.000
_cell.angle_alpha   90.00
_cell.angle_beta   90.00
_cell.angle_gamma   90.00
#
_symmetry.space_group_name_H-M   'P 1'
#
loop_
_entity.id
_entity.type
_entity.pdbx_description
1 polymer ?
#
loop_
_entity_poly.entity_id
_entity_poly.type
_entity_poly.pdbx_seq_one_letter_code
_entity_poly.pdbx_strand_id
1 'polypeptide(L)'
;MNSNASSQEVNMNRWIDIIYSDEWRERGYPDNKESIQFMGDSANTKIKIVSGWRETMKTIGADWELLDNDYYLGTDTIRIYGNVKGIDVGNNEFKRVLDFDNNTELTEIYISGSAKWINVSNCIKLRGLYCGGCHLTSIDLSQLTELIYLSIGGNLSLSYLDLSNQKKLKYLYCENTGLTSLDLRGLPDLLDIFCFDTKISTAGYDSIFCALPERSGIGDDYGWFVLYSESFPSSYNTVIATNSQNAISKGWYVLNRNIEIMPPTTGTFDCKSIGTDDVQLDFVEAKVYPNPAIDYLSIETKERVQRFEVYDALGRNVISKIPNQNNFSIDISNLEQGIYILKLQTKEGIGSYKIVKN
;
A
#
# COMPACT_ATOMS: atom_id res chain seq x y z
N MET A 1 20.89 12.19 46.39
CA MET A 1 19.54 11.82 45.93
C MET A 1 19.71 10.65 44.98
N ASN A 2 19.50 9.43 45.45
CA ASN A 2 19.49 8.25 44.56
C ASN A 2 18.16 8.29 43.82
N SER A 3 18.18 8.65 42.54
CA SER A 3 17.04 8.40 41.68
C SER A 3 16.91 6.89 41.54
N ASN A 4 15.80 6.34 42.04
CA ASN A 4 15.38 4.99 41.74
C ASN A 4 15.18 4.91 40.21
N ALA A 5 16.20 4.47 39.49
CA ALA A 5 16.02 3.92 38.15
C ALA A 5 15.20 2.64 38.35
N SER A 6 13.87 2.78 38.29
CA SER A 6 12.96 1.65 38.15
C SER A 6 13.50 0.79 37.01
N SER A 7 14.00 -0.40 37.32
CA SER A 7 14.46 -1.32 36.31
C SER A 7 13.23 -1.80 35.55
N GLN A 8 12.84 -1.12 34.46
CA GLN A 8 11.73 -1.55 33.62
C GLN A 8 11.95 -3.03 33.25
N GLU A 9 10.99 -3.88 33.57
CA GLU A 9 10.98 -5.25 33.09
C GLU A 9 10.60 -5.27 31.60
N VAL A 10 10.97 -6.32 30.87
CA VAL A 10 10.57 -6.44 29.46
C VAL A 10 9.06 -6.65 29.41
N ASN A 11 8.36 -5.84 28.63
CA ASN A 11 6.95 -6.05 28.36
C ASN A 11 6.78 -7.25 27.40
N MET A 12 6.34 -8.38 27.94
CA MET A 12 6.10 -9.61 27.17
C MET A 12 4.77 -9.61 26.41
N ASN A 13 3.89 -8.64 26.64
CA ASN A 13 2.59 -8.53 25.96
C ASN A 13 2.65 -7.71 24.67
N ARG A 14 3.80 -7.12 24.36
CA ARG A 14 4.07 -6.43 23.10
C ARG A 14 5.18 -7.15 22.38
N TRP A 15 4.94 -7.57 21.15
CA TRP A 15 5.96 -8.22 20.35
C TRP A 15 5.82 -8.01 18.85
N ILE A 16 6.93 -8.25 18.16
CA ILE A 16 7.06 -8.25 16.71
C ILE A 16 7.65 -9.59 16.30
N ASP A 17 7.14 -10.19 15.23
CA ASP A 17 7.68 -11.40 14.62
C ASP A 17 8.26 -11.11 13.24
N ILE A 18 9.51 -11.52 13.06
CA ILE A 18 10.22 -11.50 11.78
C ILE A 18 10.46 -12.94 11.38
N ILE A 19 9.85 -13.36 10.27
CA ILE A 19 9.89 -14.75 9.81
C ILE A 19 10.64 -14.84 8.48
N TYR A 20 11.58 -15.77 8.44
CA TYR A 20 12.53 -16.01 7.34
C TYR A 20 12.13 -17.25 6.52
N SER A 21 12.52 -17.30 5.23
CA SER A 21 12.47 -18.53 4.44
C SER A 21 13.54 -19.52 4.90
N ASP A 22 13.23 -20.80 4.89
CA ASP A 22 14.16 -21.89 5.24
C ASP A 22 15.47 -21.89 4.45
N GLU A 23 15.50 -21.26 3.28
CA GLU A 23 16.67 -21.00 2.43
C GLU A 23 17.88 -20.40 3.19
N TRP A 24 17.67 -19.64 4.27
CA TRP A 24 18.77 -19.07 5.06
C TRP A 24 19.70 -20.15 5.64
N ARG A 25 19.16 -21.34 5.94
CA ARG A 25 19.90 -22.49 6.51
C ARG A 25 20.89 -23.09 5.52
N GLU A 26 20.56 -23.07 4.23
CA GLU A 26 21.36 -23.69 3.18
C GLU A 26 22.45 -22.74 2.68
N ARG A 27 22.18 -21.44 2.69
CA ARG A 27 23.07 -20.40 2.12
C ARG A 27 24.01 -19.77 3.14
N GLY A 28 23.82 -20.02 4.44
CA GLY A 28 24.69 -19.51 5.51
C GLY A 28 24.74 -17.98 5.57
N TYR A 29 23.58 -17.33 5.39
CA TYR A 29 23.41 -15.86 5.29
C TYR A 29 24.33 -15.12 6.26
N PRO A 30 25.14 -14.13 5.85
CA PRO A 30 26.50 -13.97 6.38
C PRO A 30 26.60 -14.23 7.90
N ASP A 31 27.01 -15.45 8.26
CA ASP A 31 27.15 -15.95 9.64
C ASP A 31 25.86 -16.10 10.50
N ASN A 32 24.71 -16.27 9.84
CA ASN A 32 23.34 -16.30 10.35
C ASN A 32 22.96 -15.06 11.15
N LYS A 33 23.43 -13.88 10.73
CA LYS A 33 23.21 -12.61 11.45
C LYS A 33 22.17 -11.74 10.78
N GLU A 34 21.45 -10.99 11.60
CA GLU A 34 20.54 -9.93 11.20
C GLU A 34 20.88 -8.64 11.94
N SER A 35 20.88 -7.51 11.23
CA SER A 35 21.02 -6.20 11.85
C SER A 35 19.64 -5.57 12.00
N ILE A 36 19.20 -5.38 13.25
CA ILE A 36 17.91 -4.75 13.56
C ILE A 36 18.15 -3.54 14.45
N GLN A 37 17.55 -2.40 14.09
CA GLN A 37 17.58 -1.19 14.91
C GLN A 37 16.22 -0.95 15.54
N PHE A 38 16.26 -0.32 16.71
CA PHE A 38 15.07 -0.09 17.52
C PHE A 38 15.07 1.30 18.11
N MET A 39 13.86 1.83 18.29
CA MET A 39 13.54 2.97 19.12
C MET A 39 12.51 2.50 20.15
N GLY A 40 12.75 2.74 21.44
CA GLY A 40 11.83 2.39 22.53
C GLY A 40 10.83 3.50 22.84
N ASP A 41 9.79 3.18 23.61
CA ASP A 41 8.83 4.18 24.10
C ASP A 41 9.48 5.28 24.96
N SER A 42 10.56 4.94 25.66
CA SER A 42 11.33 5.82 26.54
C SER A 42 12.80 5.43 26.60
N ALA A 43 13.64 6.31 27.15
CA ALA A 43 15.03 5.96 27.42
C ALA A 43 15.11 4.76 28.38
N ASN A 44 16.09 3.89 28.17
CA ASN A 44 16.29 2.67 28.94
C ASN A 44 15.17 1.61 28.80
N THR A 45 14.44 1.62 27.69
CA THR A 45 13.45 0.57 27.40
C THR A 45 14.15 -0.78 27.28
N LYS A 46 13.69 -1.80 28.01
CA LYS A 46 14.24 -3.15 27.87
C LYS A 46 13.46 -3.97 26.86
N ILE A 47 14.18 -4.71 26.03
CA ILE A 47 13.65 -5.65 25.05
C ILE A 47 14.27 -7.04 25.24
N LYS A 48 13.51 -8.07 24.87
CA LYS A 48 13.96 -9.46 24.81
C LYS A 48 13.80 -9.96 23.38
N ILE A 49 14.88 -10.43 22.78
CA ILE A 49 14.90 -10.97 21.43
C ILE A 49 15.11 -12.48 21.53
N VAL A 50 14.23 -13.24 20.89
CA VAL A 50 14.19 -14.71 20.94
C VAL A 50 14.30 -15.26 19.53
N SER A 51 15.26 -16.14 19.30
CA SER A 51 15.36 -16.94 18.08
C SER A 51 15.71 -18.39 18.43
N GLY A 52 14.69 -19.24 18.46
CA GLY A 52 14.82 -20.63 18.90
C GLY A 52 15.27 -20.70 20.35
N TRP A 53 16.42 -21.35 20.59
CA TRP A 53 17.03 -21.47 21.92
C TRP A 53 17.87 -20.24 22.33
N ARG A 54 18.08 -19.28 21.41
CA ARG A 54 18.85 -18.07 21.70
C ARG A 54 17.94 -17.00 22.26
N GLU A 55 18.33 -16.43 23.39
CA GLU A 55 17.68 -15.27 23.99
C GLU A 55 18.71 -14.16 24.21
N THR A 56 18.36 -12.93 23.83
CA THR A 56 19.20 -11.75 24.02
C THR A 56 18.40 -10.64 24.67
N MET A 57 18.92 -10.07 25.75
CA MET A 57 18.35 -8.90 26.41
C MET A 57 19.10 -7.65 25.96
N LYS A 58 18.38 -6.59 25.63
CA LYS A 58 18.96 -5.29 25.27
C LYS A 58 18.20 -4.16 25.97
N THR A 59 18.89 -3.05 26.13
CA THR A 59 18.31 -1.78 26.56
C THR A 59 18.45 -0.81 25.39
N ILE A 60 17.34 -0.18 24.99
CA ILE A 60 17.27 0.73 23.85
C ILE A 60 16.81 2.12 24.31
N GLY A 61 17.23 3.16 23.58
CA GLY A 61 16.88 4.56 23.82
C GLY A 61 15.47 4.94 23.37
N ALA A 62 15.09 6.20 23.61
CA ALA A 62 13.85 6.80 23.09
C ALA A 62 13.99 7.33 21.65
N ASP A 63 15.21 7.35 21.13
CA ASP A 63 15.59 7.83 19.80
C ASP A 63 16.27 6.69 19.03
N TRP A 64 16.42 6.86 17.71
CA TRP A 64 17.18 5.94 16.87
C TRP A 64 18.66 5.96 17.24
N GLU A 65 19.19 4.80 17.66
CA GLU A 65 20.60 4.63 18.01
C GLU A 65 21.29 3.69 17.01
N LEU A 66 22.39 4.14 16.41
CA LEU A 66 23.24 3.33 15.53
C LEU A 66 24.12 2.40 16.39
N LEU A 67 23.51 1.30 16.84
CA LEU A 67 24.21 0.24 17.57
C LEU A 67 24.52 -0.91 16.62
N ASP A 68 25.72 -1.48 16.76
CA ASP A 68 26.13 -2.69 16.06
C ASP A 68 25.34 -3.88 16.65
N ASN A 69 24.25 -4.24 15.99
CA ASN A 69 23.19 -5.09 16.54
C ASN A 69 22.99 -6.35 15.70
N ASP A 70 24.04 -7.16 15.57
CA ASP A 70 23.94 -8.49 14.97
C ASP A 70 23.16 -9.45 15.89
N TYR A 71 22.04 -9.96 15.39
CA TYR A 71 21.22 -10.99 16.04
C TYR A 71 21.31 -12.30 15.27
N TYR A 72 21.53 -13.40 15.98
CA TYR A 72 21.73 -14.70 15.35
C TYR A 72 20.42 -15.45 15.17
N LEU A 73 20.19 -15.95 13.96
CA LEU A 73 19.11 -16.87 13.64
C LEU A 73 19.39 -18.23 14.28
N GLY A 74 18.57 -18.60 15.27
CA GLY A 74 18.50 -19.94 15.86
C GLY A 74 17.32 -20.78 15.34
N THR A 75 16.37 -20.12 14.66
CA THR A 75 15.20 -20.70 14.00
C THR A 75 14.71 -19.74 12.90
N ASP A 76 13.61 -20.06 12.22
CA ASP A 76 13.05 -19.25 11.12
C ASP A 76 12.32 -18.00 11.62
N THR A 77 12.29 -17.77 12.93
CA THR A 77 11.58 -16.66 13.55
C THR A 77 12.50 -15.95 14.53
N ILE A 78 12.57 -14.63 14.40
CA ILE A 78 13.02 -13.75 15.45
C ILE A 78 11.77 -13.09 16.04
N ARG A 79 11.51 -13.34 17.33
CA ARG A 79 10.49 -12.64 18.09
C ARG A 79 11.14 -11.59 18.98
N ILE A 80 10.69 -10.35 18.88
CA ILE A 80 11.16 -9.24 19.71
C ILE A 80 10.04 -8.85 20.66
N TYR A 81 10.25 -9.03 21.97
CA TYR A 81 9.37 -8.54 23.02
C TYR A 81 9.85 -7.20 23.58
N GLY A 82 8.91 -6.34 23.91
CA GLY A 82 9.17 -5.10 24.64
C GLY A 82 8.40 -3.90 24.07
N ASN A 83 8.58 -2.76 24.74
CA ASN A 83 7.91 -1.50 24.38
C ASN A 83 8.62 -0.79 23.22
N VAL A 84 8.67 -1.45 22.05
CA VAL A 84 9.29 -0.89 20.84
C VAL A 84 8.33 0.11 20.18
N LYS A 85 8.83 1.31 19.89
CA LYS A 85 8.11 2.42 19.25
C LYS A 85 8.53 2.64 17.79
N GLY A 86 9.77 2.31 17.45
CA GLY A 86 10.24 2.27 16.07
C GLY A 86 11.12 1.06 15.81
N ILE A 87 11.07 0.51 14.61
CA ILE A 87 11.91 -0.63 14.21
C ILE A 87 12.40 -0.51 12.77
N ASP A 88 13.69 -0.72 12.56
CA ASP A 88 14.27 -1.00 11.23
C ASP A 88 14.72 -2.45 11.24
N VAL A 89 14.06 -3.26 10.41
CA VAL A 89 14.35 -4.69 10.35
C VAL A 89 15.60 -5.02 9.54
N GLY A 90 16.25 -4.04 8.91
CA GLY A 90 17.46 -4.21 8.10
C GLY A 90 17.21 -4.93 6.77
N ASN A 91 18.25 -5.06 5.95
CA ASN A 91 18.17 -5.70 4.64
C ASN A 91 18.50 -7.19 4.70
N ASN A 92 17.49 -8.04 4.49
CA ASN A 92 17.69 -9.48 4.36
C ASN A 92 16.77 -10.10 3.32
N GLU A 93 17.37 -10.79 2.33
CA GLU A 93 16.63 -11.38 1.22
C GLU A 93 15.73 -12.56 1.62
N PHE A 94 16.00 -13.19 2.77
CA PHE A 94 15.24 -14.31 3.28
C PHE A 94 14.03 -13.90 4.12
N LYS A 95 13.85 -12.61 4.44
CA LYS A 95 12.64 -12.16 5.13
C LYS A 95 11.41 -12.45 4.27
N ARG A 96 10.41 -13.11 4.85
CA ARG A 96 9.17 -13.51 4.17
C ARG A 96 7.96 -12.81 4.73
N VAL A 97 7.79 -12.89 6.05
CA VAL A 97 6.62 -12.41 6.77
C VAL A 97 7.10 -11.53 7.90
N LEU A 98 6.59 -10.30 7.95
CA LEU A 98 6.88 -9.34 9.01
C LEU A 98 5.57 -8.98 9.70
N ASP A 99 5.41 -9.41 10.94
CA ASP A 99 4.19 -9.23 11.72
C ASP A 99 4.44 -8.29 12.90
N PHE A 100 3.86 -7.10 12.83
CA PHE A 100 4.00 -6.03 13.81
C PHE A 100 2.75 -5.85 14.67
N ASP A 101 1.71 -6.65 14.43
CA ASP A 101 0.34 -6.43 14.87
C ASP A 101 0.17 -6.44 16.40
N ASN A 102 1.06 -7.15 17.10
CA ASN A 102 1.07 -7.22 18.57
C ASN A 102 1.88 -6.10 19.23
N ASN A 103 2.30 -5.09 18.47
CA ASN A 103 3.05 -3.95 18.99
C ASN A 103 2.39 -2.62 18.59
N THR A 104 1.16 -2.41 19.07
CA THR A 104 0.19 -1.37 18.63
C THR A 104 0.63 0.09 18.84
N GLU A 105 1.73 0.32 19.55
CA GLU A 105 2.28 1.65 19.85
C GLU A 105 3.39 2.07 18.87
N LEU A 106 3.69 1.26 17.84
CA LEU A 106 4.64 1.61 16.80
C LEU A 106 4.25 2.91 16.09
N THR A 107 5.22 3.80 15.92
CA THR A 107 5.07 5.06 15.18
C THR A 107 5.86 5.08 13.88
N GLU A 108 6.89 4.23 13.74
CA GLU A 108 7.76 4.21 12.57
C GLU A 108 8.31 2.81 12.28
N ILE A 109 8.21 2.36 11.03
CA ILE A 109 8.68 1.04 10.58
C ILE A 109 9.50 1.21 9.31
N TYR A 110 10.74 0.73 9.33
CA TYR A 110 11.61 0.61 8.16
C TYR A 110 11.82 -0.86 7.80
N ILE A 111 11.57 -1.16 6.54
CA ILE A 111 11.72 -2.48 5.93
C ILE A 111 12.46 -2.27 4.63
N SER A 112 13.59 -2.95 4.49
CA SER A 112 14.36 -3.02 3.26
C SER A 112 14.50 -4.48 2.80
N GLY A 113 14.35 -4.72 1.50
CA GLY A 113 14.53 -6.04 0.91
C GLY A 113 13.26 -6.88 0.84
N SER A 114 13.40 -8.20 0.78
CA SER A 114 12.48 -9.10 0.06
C SER A 114 11.22 -9.59 0.80
N ALA A 115 10.63 -8.80 1.71
CA ALA A 115 9.39 -9.21 2.39
C ALA A 115 8.25 -9.49 1.40
N LYS A 116 7.49 -10.58 1.60
CA LYS A 116 6.32 -10.94 0.78
C LYS A 116 5.00 -10.54 1.43
N TRP A 117 4.99 -10.46 2.75
CA TRP A 117 3.82 -10.08 3.52
C TRP A 117 4.22 -9.27 4.75
N ILE A 118 3.45 -8.22 4.99
CA ILE A 118 3.61 -7.33 6.13
C ILE A 118 2.24 -7.21 6.80
N ASN A 119 2.20 -7.35 8.13
CA ASN A 119 1.01 -7.07 8.91
C ASN A 119 1.25 -5.93 9.88
N VAL A 120 0.47 -4.88 9.68
CA VAL A 120 0.49 -3.63 10.43
C VAL A 120 -0.92 -3.22 10.85
N SER A 121 -1.89 -4.15 10.79
CA SER A 121 -3.31 -3.83 10.89
C SER A 121 -3.69 -3.15 12.22
N ASN A 122 -3.05 -3.51 13.33
CA ASN A 122 -3.26 -2.92 14.65
C ASN A 122 -2.22 -1.85 15.02
N CYS A 123 -1.30 -1.48 14.12
CA CYS A 123 -0.33 -0.40 14.32
C CYS A 123 -0.97 0.98 14.11
N ILE A 124 -2.10 1.26 14.76
CA ILE A 124 -2.96 2.43 14.50
C ILE A 124 -2.28 3.79 14.78
N LYS A 125 -1.16 3.79 15.50
CA LYS A 125 -0.32 4.97 15.79
C LYS A 125 0.81 5.19 14.78
N LEU A 126 0.90 4.36 13.73
CA LEU A 126 1.96 4.41 12.74
C LEU A 126 1.89 5.71 11.92
N ARG A 127 3.00 6.44 11.89
CA ARG A 127 3.15 7.71 11.16
C ARG A 127 4.06 7.56 9.95
N GLY A 128 5.02 6.64 10.00
CA GLY A 128 5.92 6.33 8.89
C GLY A 128 6.00 4.84 8.61
N LEU A 129 5.70 4.44 7.38
CA LEU A 129 5.86 3.08 6.88
C LEU A 129 6.72 3.09 5.62
N TYR A 130 7.92 2.54 5.74
CA TYR A 130 8.89 2.44 4.66
C TYR A 130 9.10 0.96 4.34
N CYS A 131 8.55 0.49 3.24
CA CYS A 131 8.58 -0.91 2.81
C CYS A 131 8.88 -1.04 1.31
N GLY A 132 9.78 -0.17 0.83
CA GLY A 132 10.26 -0.21 -0.55
C GLY A 132 11.16 -1.41 -0.84
N GLY A 133 11.22 -1.83 -2.11
CA GLY A 133 12.04 -2.94 -2.57
C GLY A 133 11.60 -4.32 -2.06
N CYS A 134 10.40 -4.41 -1.50
CA CYS A 134 9.78 -5.67 -1.10
C CYS A 134 9.16 -6.41 -2.30
N HIS A 135 8.60 -7.60 -2.06
CA HIS A 135 7.84 -8.39 -3.04
C HIS A 135 6.36 -8.44 -2.66
N LEU A 136 5.82 -7.30 -2.19
CA LEU A 136 4.42 -7.21 -1.80
C LEU A 136 3.52 -7.31 -3.03
N THR A 137 2.44 -8.06 -2.88
CA THR A 137 1.34 -8.12 -3.87
C THR A 137 0.11 -7.36 -3.40
N SER A 138 0.01 -7.14 -2.08
CA SER A 138 -1.02 -6.36 -1.40
C SER A 138 -0.47 -5.81 -0.09
N ILE A 139 -1.07 -4.73 0.40
CA ILE A 139 -0.84 -4.20 1.74
C ILE A 139 -2.15 -3.62 2.26
N ASP A 140 -2.53 -3.97 3.48
CA ASP A 140 -3.71 -3.42 4.15
C ASP A 140 -3.29 -2.23 5.01
N LEU A 141 -3.78 -1.05 4.64
CA LEU A 141 -3.54 0.22 5.33
C LEU A 141 -4.81 0.74 6.02
N SER A 142 -5.92 -0.02 6.00
CA SER A 142 -7.25 0.49 6.33
C SER A 142 -7.37 1.13 7.71
N GLN A 143 -6.64 0.64 8.70
CA GLN A 143 -6.63 1.15 10.07
C GLN A 143 -5.57 2.24 10.33
N LEU A 144 -4.64 2.46 9.40
CA LEU A 144 -3.51 3.36 9.54
C LEU A 144 -3.89 4.81 9.23
N THR A 145 -4.80 5.35 10.03
CA THR A 145 -5.38 6.70 9.85
C THR A 145 -4.43 7.84 10.25
N GLU A 146 -3.38 7.53 11.02
CA GLU A 146 -2.34 8.48 11.45
C GLU A 146 -1.13 8.54 10.52
N LEU A 147 -1.15 7.80 9.40
CA LEU A 147 -0.01 7.68 8.49
C LEU A 147 0.28 9.01 7.78
N ILE A 148 1.55 9.44 7.83
CA ILE A 148 2.06 10.68 7.23
C ILE A 148 3.01 10.37 6.07
N TYR A 149 3.83 9.33 6.22
CA TYR A 149 4.81 8.88 5.24
C TYR A 149 4.53 7.43 4.84
N LEU A 150 4.36 7.20 3.53
CA LEU A 150 4.26 5.86 2.96
C LEU A 150 5.26 5.72 1.82
N SER A 151 6.21 4.79 1.96
CA SER A 151 7.09 4.36 0.88
C SER A 151 6.88 2.88 0.59
N ILE A 152 6.43 2.59 -0.61
CA ILE A 152 6.16 1.25 -1.15
C ILE A 152 6.88 1.04 -2.50
N GLY A 153 7.77 1.96 -2.88
CA GLY A 153 8.42 1.94 -4.18
C GLY A 153 9.23 0.66 -4.41
N GLY A 154 9.29 0.18 -5.65
CA GLY A 154 10.00 -1.07 -5.99
C GLY A 154 9.23 -2.36 -5.70
N ASN A 155 7.99 -2.29 -5.19
CA ASN A 155 7.10 -3.44 -5.10
C ASN A 155 6.45 -3.73 -6.47
N LEU A 156 7.21 -4.33 -7.39
CA LEU A 156 6.82 -4.50 -8.80
C LEU A 156 5.52 -5.30 -9.03
N SER A 157 5.11 -6.14 -8.07
CA SER A 157 3.88 -6.95 -8.15
C SER A 157 2.66 -6.32 -7.46
N LEU A 158 2.84 -5.19 -6.78
CA LEU A 158 1.76 -4.46 -6.12
C LEU A 158 0.98 -3.66 -7.16
N SER A 159 -0.22 -4.14 -7.51
CA SER A 159 -1.03 -3.59 -8.61
C SER A 159 -2.22 -2.74 -8.18
N TYR A 160 -2.51 -2.75 -6.87
CA TYR A 160 -3.58 -1.98 -6.25
C TYR A 160 -3.12 -1.41 -4.91
N LEU A 161 -3.56 -0.19 -4.61
CA LEU A 161 -3.33 0.48 -3.34
C LEU A 161 -4.59 1.27 -2.97
N ASP A 162 -5.17 0.96 -1.82
CA ASP A 162 -6.26 1.75 -1.23
C ASP A 162 -5.67 2.75 -0.23
N LEU A 163 -5.93 4.04 -0.47
CA LEU A 163 -5.53 5.14 0.41
C LEU A 163 -6.74 5.86 1.03
N SER A 164 -7.95 5.32 0.89
CA SER A 164 -9.20 6.03 1.22
C SER A 164 -9.26 6.55 2.67
N ASN A 165 -8.57 5.91 3.62
CA ASN A 165 -8.53 6.28 5.03
C ASN A 165 -7.31 7.13 5.43
N GLN A 166 -6.34 7.32 4.54
CA GLN A 166 -5.05 7.96 4.82
C GLN A 166 -5.11 9.50 4.78
N LYS A 167 -6.08 10.11 5.49
CA LYS A 167 -6.38 11.54 5.39
C LYS A 167 -5.24 12.48 5.81
N LYS A 168 -4.27 11.99 6.58
CA LYS A 168 -3.08 12.71 7.06
C LYS A 168 -1.83 12.47 6.22
N LEU A 169 -1.93 11.70 5.13
CA LEU A 169 -0.79 11.34 4.31
C LEU A 169 -0.25 12.57 3.59
N LYS A 170 1.06 12.77 3.72
CA LYS A 170 1.78 13.90 3.12
C LYS A 170 2.78 13.46 2.06
N TYR A 171 3.39 12.29 2.26
CA TYR A 171 4.48 11.82 1.42
C TYR A 171 4.17 10.40 0.93
N LEU A 172 4.06 10.24 -0.38
CA LEU A 172 3.74 8.98 -1.05
C LEU A 172 4.83 8.63 -2.06
N TYR A 173 5.60 7.59 -1.77
CA TYR A 173 6.63 7.05 -2.67
C TYR A 173 6.17 5.69 -3.17
N CYS A 174 5.70 5.64 -4.42
CA CYS A 174 5.12 4.45 -5.06
C CYS A 174 5.69 4.19 -6.46
N GLU A 175 6.86 4.73 -6.75
CA GLU A 175 7.62 4.49 -7.96
C GLU A 175 7.97 3.01 -8.14
N ASN A 176 8.17 2.55 -9.38
CA ASN A 176 8.53 1.16 -9.66
C ASN A 176 7.57 0.13 -9.04
N THR A 177 6.26 0.38 -9.14
CA THR A 177 5.21 -0.53 -8.69
C THR A 177 4.39 -1.06 -9.87
N GLY A 178 3.61 -2.11 -9.64
CA GLY A 178 2.68 -2.67 -10.63
C GLY A 178 1.36 -1.89 -10.75
N LEU A 179 1.22 -0.74 -10.10
CA LEU A 179 -0.03 0.01 -9.99
C LEU A 179 -0.58 0.36 -11.38
N THR A 180 -1.87 0.11 -11.59
CA THR A 180 -2.57 0.43 -12.85
C THR A 180 -3.50 1.65 -12.71
N SER A 181 -3.84 2.00 -11.47
CA SER A 181 -4.61 3.17 -11.09
C SER A 181 -4.15 3.64 -9.71
N LEU A 182 -4.35 4.92 -9.41
CA LEU A 182 -4.11 5.49 -8.09
C LEU A 182 -5.16 6.57 -7.84
N ASP A 183 -5.96 6.41 -6.78
CA ASP A 183 -6.96 7.39 -6.39
C ASP A 183 -6.43 8.24 -5.23
N LEU A 184 -6.24 9.53 -5.48
CA LEU A 184 -5.75 10.49 -4.48
C LEU A 184 -6.85 11.40 -3.95
N ARG A 185 -8.12 11.17 -4.34
CA ARG A 185 -9.23 12.02 -3.93
C ARG A 185 -9.42 11.98 -2.41
N GLY A 186 -9.62 13.17 -1.84
CA GLY A 186 -9.82 13.30 -0.40
C GLY A 186 -8.58 13.01 0.43
N LEU A 187 -7.38 13.23 -0.12
CA LEU A 187 -6.10 13.26 0.59
C LEU A 187 -5.57 14.70 0.65
N PRO A 188 -6.13 15.55 1.53
CA PRO A 188 -5.92 17.01 1.49
C PRO A 188 -4.49 17.43 1.82
N ASP A 189 -3.73 16.58 2.52
CA ASP A 189 -2.41 16.92 3.07
C ASP A 189 -1.24 16.48 2.18
N LEU A 190 -1.47 15.87 1.01
CA LEU A 190 -0.41 15.38 0.12
C LEU A 190 0.51 16.48 -0.41
N LEU A 191 1.81 16.40 -0.14
CA LEU A 191 2.82 17.38 -0.57
C LEU A 191 3.84 16.80 -1.53
N ASP A 192 4.15 15.51 -1.43
CA ASP A 192 5.21 14.89 -2.22
C ASP A 192 4.76 13.51 -2.72
N ILE A 193 4.84 13.31 -4.04
CA ILE A 193 4.42 12.09 -4.70
C ILE A 193 5.50 11.66 -5.69
N PHE A 194 6.05 10.47 -5.49
CA PHE A 194 6.88 9.78 -6.48
C PHE A 194 6.06 8.63 -7.06
N CYS A 195 5.74 8.71 -8.35
CA CYS A 195 4.88 7.74 -9.04
C CYS A 195 5.35 7.50 -10.48
N PHE A 196 6.66 7.39 -10.68
CA PHE A 196 7.25 7.05 -11.97
C PHE A 196 7.40 5.53 -12.13
N ASP A 197 7.54 5.07 -13.38
CA ASP A 197 7.75 3.66 -13.71
C ASP A 197 6.67 2.71 -13.12
N THR A 198 5.40 3.14 -13.16
CA THR A 198 4.22 2.31 -12.83
C THR A 198 3.58 1.70 -14.08
N LYS A 199 2.41 1.06 -13.94
CA LYS A 199 1.55 0.60 -15.05
C LYS A 199 0.33 1.49 -15.27
N ILE A 200 0.31 2.69 -14.68
CA ILE A 200 -0.76 3.67 -14.86
C ILE A 200 -0.75 4.18 -16.30
N SER A 201 -1.92 4.25 -16.94
CA SER A 201 -2.08 4.76 -18.30
C SER A 201 -2.02 6.28 -18.36
N THR A 202 -1.92 6.87 -19.55
CA THR A 202 -1.99 8.33 -19.74
C THR A 202 -3.27 8.91 -19.12
N ALA A 203 -4.43 8.31 -19.40
CA ALA A 203 -5.71 8.72 -18.81
C ALA A 203 -5.75 8.55 -17.27
N GLY A 204 -5.05 7.53 -16.75
CA GLY A 204 -4.88 7.35 -15.31
C GLY A 204 -4.09 8.48 -14.66
N TYR A 205 -2.97 8.89 -15.25
CA TYR A 205 -2.20 10.05 -14.77
C TYR A 205 -3.00 11.36 -14.87
N ASP A 206 -3.74 11.57 -15.96
CA ASP A 206 -4.65 12.70 -16.08
C ASP A 206 -5.73 12.72 -14.98
N SER A 207 -6.29 11.55 -14.66
CA SER A 207 -7.24 11.39 -13.55
C SER A 207 -6.59 11.73 -12.20
N ILE A 208 -5.33 11.32 -11.99
CA ILE A 208 -4.57 11.66 -10.79
C ILE A 208 -4.40 13.18 -10.70
N PHE A 209 -4.05 13.86 -11.79
CA PHE A 209 -3.91 15.32 -11.78
C PHE A 209 -5.20 16.03 -11.35
N CYS A 210 -6.36 15.52 -11.76
CA CYS A 210 -7.64 16.06 -11.31
C CYS A 210 -7.90 15.80 -9.83
N ALA A 211 -7.45 14.66 -9.30
CA ALA A 211 -7.61 14.26 -7.91
C ALA A 211 -6.68 15.00 -6.93
N LEU A 212 -5.63 15.66 -7.42
CA LEU A 212 -4.67 16.39 -6.58
C LEU A 212 -5.39 17.49 -5.77
N PRO A 213 -5.01 17.66 -4.49
CA PRO A 213 -5.51 18.76 -3.66
C PRO A 213 -4.98 20.10 -4.18
N GLU A 214 -5.73 21.17 -3.94
CA GLU A 214 -5.30 22.53 -4.24
C GLU A 214 -4.15 22.94 -3.30
N ARG A 215 -3.11 23.53 -3.88
CA ARG A 215 -1.96 24.13 -3.19
C ARG A 215 -1.94 25.62 -3.50
N SER A 216 -1.75 26.46 -2.49
CA SER A 216 -1.78 27.92 -2.69
C SER A 216 -0.61 28.43 -3.54
N GLY A 217 0.49 27.68 -3.60
CA GLY A 217 1.73 28.08 -4.27
C GLY A 217 2.44 29.25 -3.59
N ILE A 218 2.03 29.61 -2.37
CA ILE A 218 2.60 30.72 -1.59
C ILE A 218 3.44 30.15 -0.45
N GLY A 219 4.66 30.65 -0.30
CA GLY A 219 5.61 30.12 0.68
C GLY A 219 5.97 28.67 0.37
N ASP A 220 5.78 27.79 1.35
CA ASP A 220 6.10 26.36 1.24
C ASP A 220 4.89 25.46 0.91
N ASP A 221 3.72 26.05 0.63
CA ASP A 221 2.51 25.29 0.26
C ASP A 221 2.44 25.05 -1.26
N TYR A 222 3.31 24.17 -1.72
CA TYR A 222 3.31 23.62 -3.08
C TYR A 222 3.40 22.09 -3.02
N GLY A 223 2.96 21.43 -4.09
CA GLY A 223 3.09 19.98 -4.23
C GLY A 223 4.21 19.59 -5.19
N TRP A 224 4.91 18.50 -4.91
CA TRP A 224 5.90 17.89 -5.80
C TRP A 224 5.36 16.58 -6.36
N PHE A 225 5.35 16.47 -7.69
CA PHE A 225 4.93 15.26 -8.37
C PHE A 225 6.01 14.77 -9.32
N VAL A 226 6.76 13.76 -8.88
CA VAL A 226 7.82 13.10 -9.65
C VAL A 226 7.22 11.96 -10.47
N LEU A 227 7.14 12.14 -11.78
CA LEU A 227 6.39 11.27 -12.70
C LEU A 227 7.23 10.48 -13.69
N TYR A 228 8.49 10.88 -13.84
CA TYR A 228 9.35 10.38 -14.90
C TYR A 228 10.76 10.05 -14.39
N SER A 229 11.29 8.94 -14.89
CA SER A 229 12.67 8.52 -14.73
C SER A 229 13.30 8.28 -16.11
N GLU A 230 14.52 8.78 -16.34
CA GLU A 230 15.25 8.56 -17.59
C GLU A 230 15.71 7.09 -17.75
N SER A 231 15.50 6.25 -16.74
CA SER A 231 15.90 4.84 -16.72
C SER A 231 14.78 3.91 -17.23
N PHE A 232 15.16 2.76 -17.79
CA PHE A 232 14.23 1.79 -18.38
C PHE A 232 13.62 0.87 -17.30
N PRO A 233 12.32 0.50 -17.36
CA PRO A 233 11.32 0.88 -18.36
C PRO A 233 10.67 2.24 -18.03
N SER A 234 10.84 3.23 -18.91
CA SER A 234 10.40 4.60 -18.60
C SER A 234 8.91 4.81 -18.83
N SER A 235 8.23 5.43 -17.86
CA SER A 235 6.87 5.99 -18.01
C SER A 235 6.80 7.20 -18.94
N TYR A 236 7.90 7.60 -19.59
CA TYR A 236 8.04 8.87 -20.30
C TYR A 236 6.95 9.14 -21.35
N ASN A 237 6.76 8.21 -22.29
CA ASN A 237 5.78 8.39 -23.37
C ASN A 237 4.36 8.48 -22.82
N THR A 238 4.08 7.72 -21.76
CA THR A 238 2.79 7.75 -21.07
C THR A 238 2.56 9.12 -20.43
N VAL A 239 3.56 9.66 -19.73
CA VAL A 239 3.50 10.93 -19.02
C VAL A 239 3.48 12.12 -19.98
N ILE A 240 4.30 12.13 -21.04
CA ILE A 240 4.35 13.26 -21.97
C ILE A 240 3.04 13.46 -22.75
N ALA A 241 2.22 12.41 -22.85
CA ALA A 241 0.90 12.43 -23.48
C ALA A 241 -0.23 12.92 -22.55
N THR A 242 0.04 13.16 -21.27
CA THR A 242 -0.92 13.70 -20.29
C THR A 242 -1.08 15.22 -20.44
N ASN A 243 -2.01 15.84 -19.72
CA ASN A 243 -2.09 17.29 -19.54
C ASN A 243 -1.66 17.72 -18.12
N SER A 244 -0.36 17.93 -17.92
CA SER A 244 0.23 18.35 -16.65
C SER A 244 -0.22 19.75 -16.21
N GLN A 245 -0.84 20.54 -17.09
CA GLN A 245 -1.40 21.84 -16.73
C GLN A 245 -2.50 21.70 -15.66
N ASN A 246 -3.19 20.56 -15.61
CA ASN A 246 -4.16 20.24 -14.57
C ASN A 246 -3.51 20.25 -13.18
N ALA A 247 -2.37 19.57 -13.02
CA ALA A 247 -1.60 19.57 -11.77
C ALA A 247 -0.99 20.94 -11.48
N ILE A 248 -0.37 21.57 -12.48
CA ILE A 248 0.28 22.89 -12.34
C ILE A 248 -0.73 23.95 -11.89
N SER A 249 -1.95 23.93 -12.43
CA SER A 249 -3.00 24.87 -12.06
C SER A 249 -3.47 24.74 -10.61
N LYS A 250 -3.22 23.59 -9.98
CA LYS A 250 -3.49 23.29 -8.58
C LYS A 250 -2.29 23.55 -7.67
N GLY A 251 -1.22 24.19 -8.17
CA GLY A 251 -0.01 24.50 -7.40
C GLY A 251 0.96 23.33 -7.24
N TRP A 252 0.97 22.38 -8.18
CA TRP A 252 1.90 21.25 -8.18
C TRP A 252 3.02 21.41 -9.22
N TYR A 253 4.26 21.21 -8.80
CA TYR A 253 5.40 21.05 -9.70
C TYR A 253 5.44 19.63 -10.25
N VAL A 254 5.50 19.52 -11.57
CA VAL A 254 5.71 18.25 -12.26
C VAL A 254 7.18 18.09 -12.59
N LEU A 255 7.77 17.01 -12.10
CA LEU A 255 9.21 16.84 -11.98
C LEU A 255 9.67 15.50 -12.58
N ASN A 256 10.92 15.47 -13.05
CA ASN A 256 11.64 14.23 -13.31
C ASN A 256 12.30 13.69 -12.03
N ARG A 257 12.88 12.49 -12.09
CA ARG A 257 13.55 11.82 -10.96
C ARG A 257 14.73 12.59 -10.37
N ASN A 258 15.30 13.53 -11.13
CA ASN A 258 16.39 14.40 -10.70
C ASN A 258 15.85 15.67 -10.01
N ILE A 259 14.54 15.76 -9.80
CA ILE A 259 13.84 16.89 -9.18
C ILE A 259 13.92 18.15 -10.08
N GLU A 260 14.07 17.95 -11.39
CA GLU A 260 14.05 19.03 -12.37
C GLU A 260 12.63 19.23 -12.90
N ILE A 261 12.25 20.49 -13.05
CA ILE A 261 10.93 20.87 -13.58
C ILE A 261 10.81 20.42 -15.03
N MET A 262 9.76 19.66 -15.32
CA MET A 262 9.43 19.25 -16.67
C MET A 262 8.68 20.37 -17.42
N PRO A 263 8.89 20.53 -18.74
CA PRO A 263 8.00 21.34 -19.54
C PRO A 263 6.56 20.79 -19.46
N PRO A 264 5.53 21.64 -19.67
CA PRO A 264 4.16 21.15 -19.79
C PRO A 264 4.06 20.01 -20.80
N THR A 265 3.32 18.96 -20.43
CA THR A 265 3.11 17.81 -21.28
C THR A 265 2.11 18.15 -22.39
N THR A 266 2.02 17.29 -23.40
CA THR A 266 1.39 17.63 -24.70
C THR A 266 -0.09 17.25 -24.82
N GLY A 267 -0.63 16.53 -23.84
CA GLY A 267 -2.03 16.12 -23.80
C GLY A 267 -2.97 17.31 -23.59
N THR A 268 -4.25 17.08 -23.87
CA THR A 268 -5.29 18.12 -23.87
C THR A 268 -6.45 17.82 -22.94
N PHE A 269 -6.36 16.74 -22.15
CA PHE A 269 -7.40 16.36 -21.20
C PHE A 269 -7.60 17.46 -20.16
N ASP A 270 -8.79 18.03 -20.05
CA ASP A 270 -9.07 19.13 -19.10
C ASP A 270 -9.96 18.63 -17.96
N CYS A 271 -9.48 18.73 -16.73
CA CYS A 271 -10.27 18.37 -15.55
C CYS A 271 -11.58 19.14 -15.45
N LYS A 272 -11.67 20.35 -16.04
CA LYS A 272 -12.87 21.21 -16.02
C LYS A 272 -13.87 20.89 -17.13
N SER A 273 -13.44 20.20 -18.18
CA SER A 273 -14.36 19.67 -19.20
C SER A 273 -15.30 18.60 -18.62
N ILE A 274 -14.97 18.16 -17.40
CA ILE A 274 -15.80 17.37 -16.52
C ILE A 274 -16.29 18.31 -15.43
N GLY A 275 -17.44 18.94 -15.66
CA GLY A 275 -18.15 19.66 -14.60
C GLY A 275 -18.38 18.75 -13.40
N THR A 276 -18.38 19.33 -12.21
CA THR A 276 -18.70 18.71 -10.93
C THR A 276 -19.92 17.77 -11.04
N ASP A 277 -19.65 16.47 -11.14
CA ASP A 277 -20.45 15.30 -10.73
C ASP A 277 -19.96 14.09 -11.56
N ASP A 278 -19.40 13.09 -10.86
CA ASP A 278 -19.07 11.74 -11.33
C ASP A 278 -18.36 11.60 -12.70
N VAL A 279 -17.03 11.59 -12.68
CA VAL A 279 -16.26 10.84 -13.70
C VAL A 279 -16.53 9.35 -13.47
N GLN A 280 -17.26 8.74 -14.41
CA GLN A 280 -17.14 7.32 -14.70
C GLN A 280 -15.65 6.98 -14.84
N LEU A 281 -15.09 6.43 -13.76
CA LEU A 281 -14.04 5.40 -13.82
C LEU A 281 -14.45 4.41 -14.92
N ASP A 282 -13.49 3.77 -15.61
CA ASP A 282 -13.71 2.74 -16.64
C ASP A 282 -14.64 1.60 -16.16
N PHE A 283 -15.92 1.93 -16.05
CA PHE A 283 -16.98 1.13 -15.51
C PHE A 283 -17.40 0.28 -16.68
N VAL A 284 -17.18 -1.02 -16.56
CA VAL A 284 -17.78 -1.96 -17.50
C VAL A 284 -19.27 -1.78 -17.41
N GLU A 285 -19.88 -1.00 -18.31
CA GLU A 285 -21.32 -0.78 -18.35
C GLU A 285 -22.02 -2.10 -18.73
N ALA A 286 -22.87 -2.57 -17.83
CA ALA A 286 -23.52 -3.85 -17.88
C ALA A 286 -24.98 -3.69 -17.47
N LYS A 287 -25.88 -4.29 -18.23
CA LYS A 287 -27.25 -4.52 -17.77
C LYS A 287 -27.26 -5.80 -16.97
N VAL A 288 -27.65 -5.69 -15.70
CA VAL A 288 -27.74 -6.79 -14.75
C VAL A 288 -29.20 -6.94 -14.35
N TYR A 289 -29.87 -7.98 -14.86
CA TYR A 289 -31.31 -8.12 -14.67
C TYR A 289 -31.78 -9.59 -14.62
N PRO A 290 -32.89 -9.90 -13.93
CA PRO A 290 -33.65 -8.99 -13.05
C PRO A 290 -32.84 -8.66 -11.78
N ASN A 291 -33.00 -7.46 -11.23
CA ASN A 291 -32.42 -7.12 -9.93
C ASN A 291 -33.47 -6.31 -9.15
N PRO A 292 -34.10 -6.88 -8.10
CA PRO A 292 -33.78 -8.15 -7.41
C PRO A 292 -33.97 -9.43 -8.25
N ALA A 293 -33.20 -10.47 -7.97
CA ALA A 293 -33.22 -11.79 -8.64
C ALA A 293 -33.58 -12.93 -7.67
N ILE A 294 -34.17 -14.01 -8.21
CA ILE A 294 -34.45 -15.25 -7.47
C ILE A 294 -33.36 -16.29 -7.79
N ASP A 295 -33.37 -16.89 -8.98
CA ASP A 295 -32.43 -17.98 -9.30
C ASP A 295 -31.31 -17.57 -10.26
N TYR A 296 -31.57 -16.58 -11.13
CA TYR A 296 -30.66 -16.22 -12.21
C TYR A 296 -30.54 -14.71 -12.41
N LEU A 297 -29.34 -14.28 -12.80
CA LEU A 297 -29.03 -12.94 -13.27
C LEU A 297 -28.51 -12.99 -14.72
N SER A 298 -29.13 -12.24 -15.61
CA SER A 298 -28.64 -12.00 -16.97
C SER A 298 -27.71 -10.80 -16.98
N ILE A 299 -26.56 -10.97 -17.62
CA ILE A 299 -25.52 -9.95 -17.79
C ILE A 299 -25.39 -9.64 -19.27
N GLU A 300 -25.58 -8.37 -19.65
CA GLU A 300 -25.27 -7.85 -20.99
C GLU A 300 -24.25 -6.73 -20.88
N THR A 301 -23.11 -6.86 -21.56
CA THR A 301 -22.05 -5.84 -21.61
C THR A 301 -21.70 -5.47 -23.04
N LYS A 302 -21.14 -4.28 -23.25
CA LYS A 302 -20.58 -3.89 -24.55
C LYS A 302 -19.34 -4.72 -24.90
N GLU A 303 -18.46 -4.94 -23.92
CA GLU A 303 -17.19 -5.64 -24.06
C GLU A 303 -17.24 -7.06 -23.49
N ARG A 304 -16.33 -7.93 -23.93
CA ARG A 304 -16.25 -9.33 -23.46
C ARG A 304 -15.79 -9.38 -22.00
N VAL A 305 -16.63 -9.95 -21.13
CA VAL A 305 -16.27 -10.21 -19.74
C VAL A 305 -15.31 -11.40 -19.69
N GLN A 306 -14.10 -11.15 -19.21
CA GLN A 306 -13.06 -12.17 -19.02
C GLN A 306 -13.32 -12.96 -17.74
N ARG A 307 -13.77 -12.29 -16.68
CA ARG A 307 -14.04 -12.89 -15.37
C ARG A 307 -15.19 -12.16 -14.68
N PHE A 308 -15.97 -12.87 -13.88
CA PHE A 308 -16.83 -12.25 -12.88
C PHE A 308 -16.68 -12.91 -11.52
N GLU A 309 -16.95 -12.12 -10.48
CA GLU A 309 -16.88 -12.53 -9.07
C GLU A 309 -18.10 -11.99 -8.32
N VAL A 310 -18.72 -12.81 -7.48
CA VAL A 310 -19.82 -12.40 -6.59
C VAL A 310 -19.33 -12.48 -5.16
N TYR A 311 -19.55 -11.42 -4.41
CA TYR A 311 -19.19 -11.29 -3.01
C TYR A 311 -20.43 -11.09 -2.14
N ASP A 312 -20.46 -11.70 -0.97
CA ASP A 312 -21.50 -11.42 0.03
C ASP A 312 -21.28 -10.06 0.72
N ALA A 313 -22.21 -9.68 1.60
CA ALA A 313 -22.15 -8.42 2.35
C ALA A 313 -20.94 -8.29 3.29
N LEU A 314 -20.24 -9.39 3.60
CA LEU A 314 -19.02 -9.41 4.40
C LEU A 314 -17.75 -9.40 3.52
N GLY A 315 -17.90 -9.32 2.20
CA GLY A 315 -16.80 -9.32 1.25
C GLY A 315 -16.22 -10.70 0.93
N ARG A 316 -16.88 -11.79 1.32
CA ARG A 316 -16.43 -13.16 1.00
C ARG A 316 -16.83 -13.50 -0.44
N ASN A 317 -15.88 -14.00 -1.24
CA ASN A 317 -16.16 -14.46 -2.59
C ASN A 317 -17.02 -15.74 -2.53
N VAL A 318 -18.22 -15.69 -3.09
CA VAL A 318 -19.17 -16.81 -3.13
C VAL A 318 -19.27 -17.46 -4.52
N ILE A 319 -18.96 -16.72 -5.58
CA ILE A 319 -18.91 -17.23 -6.96
C ILE A 319 -17.73 -16.57 -7.70
N SER A 320 -16.97 -17.34 -8.47
CA SER A 320 -15.96 -16.83 -9.40
C SER A 320 -15.94 -17.69 -10.66
N LYS A 321 -16.12 -17.08 -11.84
CA LYS A 321 -16.10 -17.79 -13.14
C LYS A 321 -15.50 -16.93 -14.26
N ILE A 322 -15.09 -17.60 -15.34
CA ILE A 322 -14.46 -17.00 -16.54
C ILE A 322 -15.40 -17.20 -17.73
N PRO A 323 -16.41 -16.33 -17.94
CA PRO A 323 -17.42 -16.54 -18.96
C PRO A 323 -16.85 -16.37 -20.36
N ASN A 324 -15.91 -15.43 -20.56
CA ASN A 324 -15.38 -15.05 -21.86
C ASN A 324 -16.52 -14.76 -22.86
N GLN A 325 -17.55 -14.03 -22.44
CA GLN A 325 -18.71 -13.67 -23.26
C GLN A 325 -19.18 -12.27 -22.86
N ASN A 326 -19.91 -11.60 -23.73
CA ASN A 326 -20.54 -10.31 -23.45
C ASN A 326 -22.03 -10.43 -23.08
N ASN A 327 -22.64 -11.59 -23.29
CA ASN A 327 -24.00 -11.92 -22.84
C ASN A 327 -23.99 -13.31 -22.19
N PHE A 328 -24.36 -13.42 -20.92
CA PHE A 328 -24.40 -14.69 -20.19
C PHE A 328 -25.32 -14.62 -18.96
N SER A 329 -25.66 -15.78 -18.39
CA SER A 329 -26.43 -15.88 -17.16
C SER A 329 -25.59 -16.40 -16.00
N ILE A 330 -25.81 -15.87 -14.80
CA ILE A 330 -25.23 -16.30 -13.54
C ILE A 330 -26.31 -17.01 -12.74
N ASP A 331 -26.04 -18.24 -12.31
CA ASP A 331 -26.89 -18.99 -11.38
C ASP A 331 -26.57 -18.58 -9.93
N ILE A 332 -27.58 -18.07 -9.23
CA ILE A 332 -27.51 -17.63 -7.83
C ILE A 332 -28.53 -18.36 -6.95
N SER A 333 -29.13 -19.45 -7.44
CA SER A 333 -30.16 -20.22 -6.72
C SER A 333 -29.70 -20.74 -5.36
N ASN A 334 -28.40 -21.03 -5.23
CA ASN A 334 -27.77 -21.52 -4.00
C ASN A 334 -27.32 -20.41 -3.03
N LEU A 335 -27.53 -19.13 -3.37
CA LEU A 335 -27.22 -18.01 -2.48
C LEU A 335 -28.40 -17.74 -1.54
N GLU A 336 -28.10 -17.41 -0.28
CA GLU A 336 -29.10 -16.96 0.69
C GLU A 336 -29.72 -15.61 0.30
N GLN A 337 -30.90 -15.30 0.84
CA GLN A 337 -31.52 -14.00 0.64
C GLN A 337 -30.62 -12.89 1.22
N GLY A 338 -30.28 -11.88 0.41
CA GLY A 338 -29.34 -10.85 0.84
C GLY A 338 -28.82 -9.93 -0.25
N ILE A 339 -27.90 -9.05 0.14
CA ILE A 339 -27.20 -8.13 -0.76
C ILE A 339 -25.84 -8.75 -1.10
N TYR A 340 -25.51 -8.72 -2.39
CA TYR A 340 -24.21 -9.16 -2.90
C TYR A 340 -23.62 -8.10 -3.84
N ILE A 341 -22.32 -8.18 -4.06
CA ILE A 341 -21.59 -7.35 -5.02
C ILE A 341 -21.08 -8.25 -6.14
N LEU A 342 -21.54 -8.00 -7.36
CA LEU A 342 -21.03 -8.60 -8.59
C LEU A 342 -19.93 -7.71 -9.16
N LYS A 343 -18.71 -8.23 -9.28
CA LYS A 343 -17.61 -7.61 -10.03
C LYS A 343 -17.49 -8.26 -11.40
N LEU A 344 -17.39 -7.45 -12.45
CA LEU A 344 -17.17 -7.87 -13.84
C LEU A 344 -15.82 -7.33 -14.30
N GLN A 345 -14.95 -8.18 -14.83
CA GLN A 345 -13.66 -7.79 -15.39
C GLN A 345 -13.66 -7.97 -16.90
N THR A 346 -13.30 -6.92 -17.63
CA THR A 346 -13.08 -6.92 -19.09
C THR A 346 -11.64 -6.51 -19.39
N LYS A 347 -11.27 -6.48 -20.68
CA LYS A 347 -9.99 -5.91 -21.12
C LYS A 347 -9.87 -4.39 -20.87
N GLU A 348 -11.00 -3.68 -20.76
CA GLU A 348 -11.04 -2.22 -20.61
C GLU A 348 -11.11 -1.79 -19.14
N GLY A 349 -11.47 -2.69 -18.21
CA GLY A 349 -11.64 -2.32 -16.80
C GLY A 349 -12.52 -3.26 -16.00
N ILE A 350 -12.91 -2.81 -14.80
CA ILE A 350 -13.73 -3.56 -13.85
C ILE A 350 -15.01 -2.78 -13.52
N GLY A 351 -16.17 -3.40 -13.68
CA GLY A 351 -17.47 -2.87 -13.22
C GLY A 351 -17.93 -3.57 -11.93
N SER A 352 -18.58 -2.85 -11.02
CA SER A 352 -19.13 -3.43 -9.78
C SER A 352 -20.63 -3.11 -9.65
N TYR A 353 -21.43 -4.12 -9.36
CA TYR A 353 -22.88 -4.06 -9.36
C TYR A 353 -23.44 -4.61 -8.07
N LYS A 354 -24.28 -3.84 -7.39
CA LYS A 354 -25.07 -4.35 -6.27
C LYS A 354 -26.19 -5.24 -6.82
N ILE A 355 -26.26 -6.48 -6.34
CA ILE A 355 -27.35 -7.42 -6.66
C ILE A 355 -28.13 -7.72 -5.37
N VAL A 356 -29.45 -7.84 -5.48
CA VAL A 356 -30.34 -8.21 -4.39
C VAL A 356 -30.92 -9.59 -4.71
N LYS A 357 -30.59 -10.58 -3.89
CA LYS A 357 -31.17 -11.93 -3.94
C LYS A 357 -32.40 -11.96 -3.04
N ASN A 358 -33.55 -12.30 -3.62
CA ASN A 358 -34.82 -12.46 -2.89
C ASN A 358 -35.07 -13.89 -2.44
#